data_AF-A0A8T5MWD6-F1
#
_entry.id   AF-A0A8T5MWD6-F1
#
_cell.length_a   1.000
_cell.length_b   1.000
_cell.length_c   1.000
_cell.angle_alpha   90.00
_cell.angle_beta   90.00
_cell.angle_gamma   90.00
#
_symmetry.space_group_name_H-M   'P 1'
#
loop_
_entity.id
_entity.type
_entity.pdbx_description
1 polymer ?
#
loop_
_entity_poly.entity_id
_entity_poly.type
_entity_poly.pdbx_seq_one_letter_code
_entity_poly.pdbx_strand_id
1 'polypeptide(L)'
;MRMRHATLIITLTLIILLLPIASATDVVVNPVHSPNGTVLLIIDGMGSSYIYPEFVPYDLDGNELGKANLSNITLIADGGTRVLDVRAPQPSTIPGHSVLVTGYSKANKDTVGEMTTIFDIAREHDYICMAVMHKGDFDEM
;
A
#
# COMPACT_ATOMS: atom_id res chain seq x y z
N MET A 1 6.14 44.15 51.47
CA MET A 1 6.19 42.67 51.45
C MET A 1 5.50 42.06 50.21
N ARG A 2 4.28 42.50 49.82
CA ARG A 2 3.55 42.01 48.62
C ARG A 2 4.31 42.09 47.27
N MET A 3 5.05 43.17 47.01
CA MET A 3 5.81 43.31 45.75
C MET A 3 6.92 42.27 45.59
N ARG A 4 7.59 41.84 46.67
CA ARG A 4 8.65 40.82 46.61
C ARG A 4 8.12 39.44 46.23
N HIS A 5 6.91 39.10 46.67
CA HIS A 5 6.25 37.86 46.28
C HIS A 5 5.80 37.87 44.81
N ALA A 6 5.30 39.00 44.32
CA ALA A 6 4.93 39.14 42.91
C ALA A 6 6.15 39.01 41.98
N THR A 7 7.28 39.65 42.32
CA THR A 7 8.52 39.52 41.55
C THR A 7 9.05 38.09 41.54
N LEU A 8 8.99 37.39 42.69
CA LEU A 8 9.40 35.99 42.82
C LEU A 8 8.53 35.05 41.97
N ILE A 9 7.21 35.26 41.97
CA ILE A 9 6.29 34.47 41.16
C ILE A 9 6.58 34.69 39.68
N ILE A 10 6.73 35.94 39.25
CA ILE A 10 7.03 36.28 37.85
C ILE A 10 8.36 35.65 37.40
N THR A 11 9.40 35.70 38.23
CA THR A 11 10.68 35.06 37.91
C THR A 11 10.57 33.55 37.84
N LEU A 12 9.84 32.92 38.77
CA LEU A 12 9.64 31.48 38.75
C LEU A 12 8.85 31.01 37.50
N THR A 13 7.81 31.74 37.13
CA THR A 13 7.01 31.44 35.93
C THR A 13 7.84 31.59 34.66
N LEU A 14 8.70 32.62 34.58
CA LEU A 14 9.59 32.83 33.43
C LEU A 14 10.62 31.69 33.31
N ILE A 15 11.16 31.21 34.43
CA ILE A 15 12.10 30.08 34.45
C ILE A 15 11.41 28.81 33.93
N ILE A 16 10.18 28.53 34.36
CA ILE A 16 9.42 27.35 33.90
C ILE A 16 9.13 27.44 32.39
N LEU A 17 8.83 28.63 31.87
CA LEU A 17 8.59 28.86 30.44
C LEU A 17 9.83 28.72 29.56
N LEU A 18 11.03 28.90 30.13
CA LEU A 18 12.30 28.81 29.42
C LEU A 18 12.92 27.41 29.45
N LEU A 19 12.31 26.46 30.14
CA LEU A 19 12.77 25.06 30.14
C LEU A 19 12.42 24.42 28.80
N PRO A 20 13.40 23.90 28.03
CA PRO A 20 13.11 23.17 26.81
C PRO A 20 12.37 21.87 27.16
N ILE A 21 11.14 21.72 26.64
CA ILE A 21 10.40 20.46 26.70
C ILE A 21 11.03 19.51 25.67
N ALA A 22 12.14 18.89 26.04
CA ALA A 22 12.75 17.83 25.24
C ALA A 22 12.02 16.52 25.51
N SER A 23 10.94 16.26 24.76
CA SER A 23 10.34 14.93 24.68
C SER A 23 11.02 14.14 23.57
N ALA A 24 12.20 13.60 23.84
CA ALA A 24 12.82 12.62 22.97
C ALA A 24 11.99 11.33 23.07
N THR A 25 11.17 11.07 22.05
CA THR A 25 10.50 9.78 21.90
C THR A 25 11.44 8.90 21.12
N ASP A 26 12.20 8.04 21.79
CA ASP A 26 13.02 7.03 21.11
C ASP A 26 12.07 5.98 20.53
N VAL A 27 11.78 6.09 19.23
CA VAL A 27 11.12 5.02 18.48
C VAL A 27 12.19 3.98 18.19
N VAL A 28 12.30 2.99 19.07
CA VAL A 28 13.11 1.80 18.82
C VAL A 28 12.42 1.00 17.71
N VAL A 29 12.80 1.25 16.46
CA VAL A 29 12.40 0.42 15.33
C VAL A 29 13.24 -0.85 15.42
N ASN A 30 12.60 -1.98 15.75
CA ASN A 30 13.24 -3.29 15.63
C ASN A 30 13.85 -3.42 14.22
N PRO A 31 15.03 -4.04 14.07
CA PRO A 31 15.59 -4.28 12.75
C PRO A 31 14.55 -5.03 11.92
N VAL A 32 14.05 -4.35 10.88
CA VAL A 32 13.14 -4.96 9.93
C VAL A 32 13.95 -6.01 9.18
N HIS A 33 13.52 -7.27 9.29
CA HIS A 33 13.99 -8.30 8.37
C HIS A 33 13.56 -7.88 6.98
N SER A 34 14.45 -7.23 6.24
CA SER A 34 14.20 -6.88 4.83
C SER A 34 14.29 -8.17 4.03
N PRO A 35 13.18 -8.66 3.44
CA PRO A 35 13.26 -9.81 2.56
C PRO A 35 14.15 -9.47 1.36
N ASN A 36 14.96 -10.43 0.90
CA ASN A 36 15.89 -10.26 -0.22
C ASN A 36 15.18 -10.11 -1.59
N GLY A 37 13.85 -10.05 -1.61
CA GLY A 37 13.05 -9.97 -2.83
C GLY A 37 11.55 -9.91 -2.53
N THR A 38 10.77 -9.67 -3.59
CA THR A 38 9.32 -9.52 -3.54
C THR A 38 8.67 -10.29 -4.69
N VAL A 39 7.50 -10.87 -4.43
CA VAL A 39 6.62 -11.43 -5.47
C VAL A 39 5.42 -10.52 -5.64
N LEU A 40 5.19 -10.06 -6.87
CA LEU A 40 4.01 -9.28 -7.23
C LEU A 40 3.05 -10.14 -8.05
N LEU A 41 1.95 -10.57 -7.41
CA LEU A 41 0.88 -11.33 -8.05
C LEU A 41 -0.20 -10.36 -8.54
N ILE A 42 -0.36 -10.25 -9.86
CA ILE A 42 -1.40 -9.45 -10.51
C ILE A 42 -2.43 -10.42 -11.09
N ILE A 43 -3.70 -10.25 -10.72
CA ILE A 43 -4.80 -11.07 -11.22
C ILE A 43 -5.77 -10.15 -11.97
N ASP A 44 -5.89 -10.37 -13.28
CA ASP A 44 -6.76 -9.57 -14.13
C ASP A 44 -8.24 -9.94 -13.93
N GLY A 45 -9.12 -8.96 -13.97
CA GLY A 45 -10.57 -9.14 -13.85
C GLY A 45 -11.09 -9.61 -12.48
N MET A 46 -10.24 -9.76 -11.46
CA MET A 46 -10.69 -10.25 -10.14
C MET A 46 -11.09 -9.12 -9.20
N GLY A 47 -12.38 -9.04 -8.88
CA GLY A 47 -12.92 -8.12 -7.86
C GLY A 47 -12.73 -8.63 -6.43
N SER A 48 -12.63 -7.70 -5.47
CA SER A 48 -12.47 -8.03 -4.03
C SER A 48 -13.65 -8.84 -3.46
N SER A 49 -14.85 -8.67 -4.01
CA SER A 49 -16.06 -9.39 -3.61
C SER A 49 -15.97 -10.91 -3.80
N TYR A 50 -15.12 -11.37 -4.73
CA TYR A 50 -14.93 -12.79 -4.99
C TYR A 50 -13.98 -13.49 -4.01
N ILE A 51 -13.21 -12.73 -3.21
CA ILE A 51 -12.15 -13.26 -2.34
C ILE A 51 -12.44 -12.97 -0.86
N TYR A 52 -12.79 -11.72 -0.55
CA TYR A 52 -12.86 -11.27 0.83
C TYR A 52 -14.14 -11.76 1.51
N PRO A 53 -14.05 -12.36 2.70
CA PRO A 53 -15.22 -12.86 3.42
C PRO A 53 -16.21 -11.73 3.75
N GLU A 54 -15.74 -10.50 3.90
CA GLU A 54 -16.53 -9.31 4.26
C GLU A 54 -17.47 -8.83 3.15
N PHE A 55 -17.28 -9.28 1.90
CA PHE A 55 -18.04 -8.82 0.74
C PHE A 55 -18.84 -9.96 0.11
N VAL A 56 -19.96 -9.66 -0.53
CA VAL A 56 -20.77 -10.63 -1.29
C VAL A 56 -20.81 -10.16 -2.76
N PRO A 57 -20.45 -11.02 -3.73
CA PRO A 57 -20.57 -10.67 -5.14
C PRO A 57 -22.03 -10.82 -5.59
N TYR A 58 -22.49 -9.92 -6.45
CA TYR A 58 -23.84 -9.92 -7.01
C TYR A 58 -23.78 -9.84 -8.53
N ASP A 59 -24.76 -10.44 -9.21
CA ASP A 59 -24.97 -10.24 -10.65
C ASP A 59 -25.67 -8.90 -10.93
N LEU A 60 -25.94 -8.63 -12.22
CA LEU A 60 -26.60 -7.41 -12.66
C LEU A 60 -28.07 -7.31 -12.21
N ASP A 61 -28.69 -8.44 -11.87
CA ASP A 61 -30.07 -8.55 -11.39
C ASP A 61 -30.15 -8.50 -9.85
N GLY A 62 -29.00 -8.47 -9.16
CA GLY A 62 -28.88 -8.42 -7.71
C GLY A 62 -28.92 -9.79 -7.03
N ASN A 63 -28.80 -10.90 -7.76
CA ASN A 63 -28.67 -12.22 -7.17
C ASN A 63 -27.25 -12.46 -6.67
N GLU A 64 -27.12 -13.15 -5.54
CA GLU A 64 -25.82 -13.53 -4.99
C GLU A 64 -25.09 -14.51 -5.92
N LEU A 65 -23.81 -14.22 -6.16
CA LEU A 65 -22.91 -15.10 -6.89
C LEU A 65 -22.10 -15.97 -5.92
N GLY A 66 -21.74 -17.17 -6.37
CA GLY A 66 -20.81 -18.02 -5.65
C GLY A 66 -19.41 -17.38 -5.58
N LYS A 67 -18.73 -17.53 -4.44
CA LYS A 67 -17.33 -17.12 -4.30
C LYS A 67 -16.39 -18.14 -4.92
N ALA A 68 -15.26 -17.66 -5.44
CA ALA A 68 -14.20 -18.54 -5.90
C ALA A 68 -13.58 -19.28 -4.69
N ASN A 69 -13.28 -20.57 -4.86
CA ASN A 69 -12.54 -21.33 -3.85
C ASN A 69 -11.04 -21.04 -3.98
N LEU A 70 -10.54 -20.12 -3.16
CA LEU A 70 -9.16 -19.61 -3.21
C LEU A 70 -8.42 -19.86 -1.90
N SER A 71 -8.46 -21.11 -1.39
CA SER A 71 -7.86 -21.50 -0.10
C SER A 71 -6.41 -21.04 0.08
N ASN A 72 -5.59 -21.10 -0.99
CA ASN A 72 -4.20 -20.62 -0.95
C ASN A 72 -4.10 -19.11 -0.74
N ILE A 73 -4.99 -18.32 -1.36
CA ILE A 73 -5.01 -16.86 -1.18
C ILE A 73 -5.47 -16.51 0.22
N THR A 74 -6.48 -17.21 0.75
CA THR A 74 -6.93 -17.04 2.13
C THR A 74 -5.80 -17.35 3.12
N LEU A 75 -5.06 -18.45 2.92
CA LEU A 75 -3.92 -18.81 3.76
C LEU A 75 -2.83 -17.73 3.75
N ILE A 76 -2.50 -17.16 2.59
CA ILE A 76 -1.55 -16.04 2.48
C ILE A 76 -2.08 -14.81 3.23
N ALA A 77 -3.38 -14.55 3.12
CA ALA A 77 -4.01 -13.40 3.74
C ALA A 77 -4.08 -13.49 5.27
N ASP A 78 -4.23 -14.70 5.83
CA ASP A 78 -4.22 -14.96 7.27
C ASP A 78 -2.83 -14.75 7.91
N GLY A 79 -1.77 -14.98 7.14
CA GLY A 79 -0.38 -14.72 7.55
C GLY A 79 0.12 -13.30 7.27
N GLY A 80 -0.72 -12.44 6.69
CA GLY A 80 -0.33 -11.12 6.21
C GLY A 80 -1.31 -10.01 6.57
N THR A 81 -1.19 -8.89 5.87
CA THR A 81 -2.08 -7.74 6.03
C THR A 81 -3.04 -7.65 4.85
N ARG A 82 -4.34 -7.60 5.13
CA ARG A 82 -5.38 -7.33 4.14
C ARG A 82 -5.73 -5.85 4.13
N VAL A 83 -5.86 -5.25 2.95
CA VAL A 83 -6.37 -3.89 2.78
C VAL A 83 -7.75 -3.98 2.15
N LEU A 84 -8.77 -3.45 2.85
CA LEU A 84 -10.18 -3.60 2.48
C LEU A 84 -10.67 -2.51 1.51
N ASP A 85 -10.13 -1.30 1.60
CA ASP A 85 -10.51 -0.17 0.75
C ASP A 85 -9.33 0.27 -0.12
N VAL A 86 -9.18 -0.41 -1.25
CA VAL A 86 -8.24 -0.07 -2.32
C VAL A 86 -9.02 0.01 -3.61
N ARG A 87 -8.80 1.07 -4.38
CA ARG A 87 -9.49 1.31 -5.64
C ARG A 87 -8.49 1.47 -6.76
N ALA A 88 -8.73 0.77 -7.86
CA ALA A 88 -8.03 1.04 -9.11
C ALA A 88 -8.48 2.42 -9.63
N PRO A 89 -7.56 3.32 -10.01
CA PRO A 89 -7.92 4.63 -10.56
C PRO A 89 -8.74 4.53 -11.85
N GLN A 90 -8.50 3.47 -12.63
CA GLN A 90 -9.25 3.13 -13.82
C GLN A 90 -9.45 1.60 -13.88
N PRO A 91 -10.69 1.10 -14.03
CA PRO A 91 -10.98 -0.34 -14.05
C PRO A 91 -10.74 -0.93 -15.44
N SER A 92 -9.54 -0.76 -15.99
CA SER A 92 -9.13 -1.36 -17.27
C SER A 92 -7.68 -1.83 -17.21
N THR A 93 -7.38 -2.94 -17.88
CA THR A 93 -6.11 -3.65 -17.75
C THR A 93 -4.91 -2.77 -18.11
N ILE A 94 -4.93 -2.11 -19.27
CA ILE A 94 -3.77 -1.36 -19.78
C ILE A 94 -3.42 -0.13 -18.90
N PRO A 95 -4.35 0.80 -18.62
CA PRO A 95 -4.08 1.89 -17.68
C PRO A 95 -3.80 1.42 -16.26
N GLY A 96 -4.54 0.42 -15.76
CA GLY A 96 -4.33 -0.13 -14.42
C GLY A 96 -2.91 -0.69 -14.23
N HIS A 97 -2.42 -1.45 -15.20
CA HIS A 97 -1.05 -1.94 -15.21
C HIS A 97 -0.03 -0.79 -15.27
N SER A 98 -0.27 0.22 -16.13
CA SER A 98 0.60 1.39 -16.26
C SER A 98 0.76 2.14 -14.93
N VAL A 99 -0.35 2.37 -14.21
CA VAL A 99 -0.32 2.98 -12.88
C VAL A 99 0.44 2.11 -11.89
N LEU A 100 0.17 0.80 -11.87
CA LEU A 100 0.78 -0.14 -10.93
C LEU A 100 2.30 -0.20 -11.07
N VAL A 101 2.83 -0.20 -12.30
CA VAL A 101 4.27 -0.32 -12.53
C VAL A 101 5.02 1.01 -12.43
N THR A 102 4.35 2.15 -12.57
CA THR A 102 4.99 3.49 -12.52
C THR A 102 4.72 4.25 -11.22
N GLY A 103 3.68 3.89 -10.48
CA GLY A 103 3.16 4.67 -9.34
C GLY A 103 2.46 5.98 -9.73
N TYR A 104 2.37 6.32 -11.02
CA TYR A 104 1.74 7.55 -11.50
C TYR A 104 0.26 7.33 -11.81
N SER A 105 -0.63 8.00 -11.07
CA SER A 105 -2.09 7.79 -11.17
C SER A 105 -2.73 8.16 -12.52
N LYS A 106 -2.01 8.91 -13.37
CA LYS A 106 -2.46 9.25 -14.73
C LYS A 106 -1.69 8.50 -15.80
N ALA A 107 -0.92 7.48 -15.42
CA ALA A 107 -0.16 6.68 -16.36
C ALA A 107 -1.11 5.92 -17.31
N ASN A 108 -0.70 5.84 -18.55
CA ASN A 108 -1.27 5.02 -19.60
C ASN A 108 -0.15 4.49 -20.50
N LYS A 109 -0.50 3.69 -21.51
CA LYS A 109 0.47 3.07 -22.43
C LYS A 109 1.43 4.05 -23.10
N ASP A 110 1.01 5.29 -23.33
CA ASP A 110 1.81 6.30 -24.02
C ASP A 110 2.77 7.04 -23.05
N THR A 111 2.54 6.92 -21.75
CA THR A 111 3.39 7.51 -20.70
C THR A 111 4.42 6.54 -20.11
N VAL A 112 4.27 5.24 -20.37
CA VAL A 112 5.24 4.23 -19.93
C VAL A 112 6.36 4.20 -20.95
N GLY A 113 7.51 4.74 -20.56
CA GLY A 113 8.74 4.77 -21.36
C GLY A 113 9.88 3.99 -20.71
N GLU A 114 11.07 4.10 -21.29
CA GLU A 114 12.29 3.56 -20.67
C GLU A 114 12.56 4.23 -19.31
N MET A 115 12.99 3.45 -18.32
CA MET A 115 13.34 3.94 -16.98
C MET A 115 12.18 4.60 -16.21
N THR A 116 10.94 4.18 -16.48
CA THR A 116 9.74 4.74 -15.83
C THR A 116 9.08 3.81 -14.83
N THR A 117 9.54 2.55 -14.72
CA THR A 117 8.89 1.52 -13.93
C THR A 117 9.64 1.17 -12.64
N ILE A 118 8.93 0.62 -11.67
CA ILE A 118 9.51 0.04 -10.45
C ILE A 118 10.56 -1.04 -10.76
N PHE A 119 10.42 -1.72 -11.91
CA PHE A 119 11.35 -2.76 -12.33
C PHE A 119 12.65 -2.18 -12.89
N ASP A 120 12.61 -0.99 -13.48
CA ASP A 120 13.81 -0.28 -13.94
C ASP A 120 14.66 0.12 -12.74
N ILE A 121 14.02 0.73 -11.74
CA ILE A 121 14.66 1.07 -10.47
C ILE A 121 15.19 -0.18 -9.78
N ALA A 122 14.43 -1.28 -9.73
CA ALA A 122 14.89 -2.52 -9.12
C ALA A 122 16.14 -3.08 -9.83
N ARG A 123 16.21 -3.03 -11.17
CA ARG A 123 17.39 -3.48 -11.93
C ARG A 123 18.61 -2.59 -11.69
N GLU A 124 18.43 -1.28 -11.49
CA GLU A 124 19.53 -0.37 -11.09
C GLU A 124 20.12 -0.71 -9.71
N HIS A 125 19.34 -1.39 -8.87
CA HIS A 125 19.74 -1.87 -7.55
C HIS A 125 20.10 -3.37 -7.53
N ASP A 126 20.53 -3.93 -8.68
CA ASP A 126 21.00 -5.31 -8.83
C ASP A 126 19.94 -6.41 -8.52
N TYR A 127 18.65 -6.07 -8.53
CA TYR A 127 17.59 -7.08 -8.41
C TYR A 127 17.35 -7.79 -9.74
N ILE A 128 17.17 -9.11 -9.67
CA ILE A 128 16.70 -9.93 -10.80
C ILE A 128 15.19 -9.77 -10.92
N CYS A 129 14.74 -9.13 -12.00
CA CYS A 129 13.32 -8.96 -12.31
C CYS A 129 12.86 -10.04 -13.30
N MET A 130 11.97 -10.93 -12.88
CA MET A 130 11.35 -11.96 -13.73
C MET A 130 9.83 -11.73 -13.82
N ALA A 131 9.27 -11.88 -15.01
CA ALA A 131 7.83 -11.81 -15.23
C ALA A 131 7.34 -13.13 -15.82
N VAL A 132 6.27 -13.67 -15.25
CA VAL A 132 5.56 -14.84 -15.77
C VAL A 132 4.12 -14.42 -15.99
N MET A 133 3.65 -14.54 -17.23
CA MET A 133 2.28 -14.21 -17.61
C MET A 133 1.58 -15.48 -18.07
N HIS A 134 0.44 -15.79 -17.46
CA HIS A 134 -0.44 -16.83 -17.98
C HIS A 134 -1.07 -16.32 -19.27
N LYS A 135 -0.86 -17.02 -20.40
CA LYS A 135 -1.67 -16.80 -21.60
C LYS A 135 -3.09 -17.27 -21.27
N GLY A 136 -4.09 -16.40 -21.43
CA GLY A 136 -5.48 -16.82 -21.37
C GLY A 136 -5.82 -17.86 -22.45
N ASP A 137 -7.04 -18.40 -22.39
CA ASP A 137 -7.56 -19.25 -23.47
C ASP A 137 -7.79 -18.37 -24.71
N PHE A 138 -7.09 -18.69 -25.81
CA PHE A 138 -7.21 -18.02 -27.11
C PHE A 138 -7.87 -18.92 -28.15
N ASP A 139 -8.85 -19.75 -27.75
CA ASP A 139 -9.57 -20.61 -28.70
C ASP A 139 -10.61 -19.84 -29.56
N GLU A 140 -10.74 -18.52 -29.38
CA GLU A 140 -11.55 -17.66 -30.26
C GLU A 140 -10.79 -16.37 -30.64
N MET A 141 -10.05 -16.41 -31.75
CA MET A 141 -9.78 -15.27 -32.64
C MET A 141 -10.06 -15.66 -34.08
#